data_AF-A0A1R0GWU2-F1
#
_entry.id   AF-A0A1R0GWU2-F1
#
_cell.length_a   1.000
_cell.length_b   1.000
_cell.length_c   1.000
_cell.angle_alpha   90.00
_cell.angle_beta   90.00
_cell.angle_gamma   90.00
#
_symmetry.space_group_name_H-M   'P 1'
#
loop_
_entity.id
_entity.type
_entity.pdbx_description
1 polymer ?
#
loop_
_entity_poly.entity_id
_entity_poly.type
_entity_poly.pdbx_seq_one_letter_code
_entity_poly.pdbx_strand_id
1 'polypeptide(L)' 'MDTSIVVPVPKKGDMKDPNNYRGISLIPTLSKLLSKIIATKLAHIDKKYEILVKEQAGFRNFEECVA' A
#
# COMPACT_ATOMS: atom_id res chain seq x y z
N MET A 1 18.65 3.75 -13.61
CA MET A 1 17.59 3.08 -12.85
C MET A 1 17.59 3.72 -11.48
N ASP A 2 16.60 4.55 -11.18
CA ASP A 2 16.56 5.22 -9.88
C ASP A 2 16.20 4.20 -8.80
N THR A 3 17.05 4.10 -7.79
CA THR A 3 16.87 3.21 -6.64
C THR A 3 15.88 3.83 -5.65
N SER A 4 15.07 3.00 -4.99
CA SER A 4 14.21 3.47 -3.90
C SER A 4 15.04 3.71 -2.64
N ILE A 5 14.77 4.79 -1.92
CA ILE A 5 15.37 5.04 -0.61
C ILE A 5 14.46 4.51 0.51
N VAL A 6 15.03 3.85 1.52
CA VAL A 6 14.26 3.38 2.69
C VAL A 6 14.35 4.42 3.80
N VAL A 7 13.22 4.93 4.25
CA VAL A 7 13.12 5.92 5.33
C VAL A 7 12.47 5.26 6.56
N PRO A 8 13.12 5.28 7.74
CA PRO A 8 12.51 4.78 8.96
C PRO A 8 11.44 5.77 9.47
N VAL A 9 10.23 5.28 9.70
CA VAL A 9 9.12 6.05 10.26
C VAL A 9 8.75 5.49 11.63
N PRO A 10 8.64 6.32 12.68
CA PRO A 10 8.26 5.86 14.01
C PRO A 10 6.89 5.15 14.03
N LYS A 11 6.78 4.09 14.83
CA LYS A 11 5.54 3.43 15.28
C LYS A 11 5.28 3.80 16.74
N LYS A 12 4.14 3.38 17.30
CA LYS A 12 3.89 3.48 18.75
C LYS A 12 4.95 2.65 19.51
N GLY A 13 5.44 3.18 20.63
CA GLY A 13 6.45 2.53 21.47
C GLY A 13 7.54 3.51 21.92
N ASP A 14 8.62 2.97 22.49
CA ASP A 14 9.81 3.74 22.84
C ASP A 14 10.59 4.16 21.58
N MET A 15 10.84 5.46 21.44
CA MET A 15 11.60 6.05 20.33
C MET A 15 13.08 5.66 20.33
N LYS A 16 13.61 5.16 21.46
CA LYS A 16 14.99 4.68 21.57
C LYS A 16 15.17 3.25 21.11
N ASP A 17 14.09 2.47 21.03
CA ASP A 17 14.12 1.10 20.52
C ASP A 17 14.02 1.10 18.98
N PRO A 18 15.07 0.67 18.25
CA PRO A 18 15.05 0.60 16.79
C PRO A 18 13.92 -0.27 16.22
N ASN A 19 13.41 -1.24 16.97
CA ASN A 19 12.31 -2.11 16.53
C ASN A 19 10.97 -1.36 16.41
N ASN A 20 10.86 -0.18 17.04
CA ASN A 20 9.69 0.70 16.96
C ASN A 20 9.69 1.59 15.71
N TYR A 21 10.53 1.32 14.72
CA TYR A 21 10.49 1.99 13.41
C TYR A 21 10.02 1.04 12.32
N ARG A 22 9.27 1.56 11.34
CA ARG A 22 8.91 0.86 10.11
C ARG A 22 9.69 1.48 8.95
N GLY A 23 10.36 0.66 8.14
CA GLY A 23 10.95 1.14 6.89
C GLY A 23 9.87 1.42 5.85
N ILE A 24 9.86 2.62 5.26
CA ILE A 24 9.03 2.96 4.11
C ILE A 24 9.95 3.20 2.91
N SER A 25 9.76 2.43 1.84
CA SER A 25 10.48 2.63 0.59
C SER A 25 9.86 3.78 -0.20
N LEU A 26 10.60 4.87 -0.37
CA LEU A 26 10.24 5.96 -1.27
C LEU A 26 10.66 5.58 -2.68
N ILE A 27 9.72 4.97 -3.41
CA ILE A 27 9.93 4.60 -4.81
C ILE A 27 9.89 5.84 -5.73
N PRO A 28 10.56 5.79 -6.91
CA PRO A 28 10.55 6.89 -7.88
C PRO A 28 9.14 7.30 -8.31
N THR A 29 8.94 8.59 -8.58
CA THR A 29 7.62 9.15 -8.93
C THR A 29 6.99 8.48 -10.15
N LEU A 30 7.80 8.20 -11.18
CA LEU A 30 7.31 7.51 -12.38
C LEU A 30 6.83 6.09 -12.07
N SER A 31 7.56 5.36 -11.21
CA SER A 31 7.14 4.04 -10.74
C SER A 31 5.83 4.10 -9.96
N LYS A 32 5.65 5.10 -9.08
CA LYS A 32 4.36 5.33 -8.37
C LYS A 32 3.21 5.54 -9.33
N LEU A 33 3.43 6.37 -10.36
CA LEU A 33 2.41 6.68 -11.36
C LEU A 33 2.00 5.42 -12.14
N LEU A 34 2.99 4.66 -12.62
CA LEU A 34 2.74 3.40 -13.32
C LEU A 34 1.98 2.40 -12.43
N SER A 35 2.43 2.20 -11.18
CA SER A 35 1.74 1.34 -10.21
C SER A 35 0.29 1.78 -9.98
N LYS A 36 0.02 3.09 -9.91
CA LYS A 36 -1.36 3.63 -9.75
C LYS A 36 -2.23 3.34 -10.97
N ILE A 37 -1.70 3.47 -12.18
CA ILE A 37 -2.44 3.15 -13.42
C ILE A 37 -2.80 1.66 -13.45
N ILE A 38 -1.84 0.79 -13.14
CA ILE A 38 -2.05 -0.67 -13.09
C ILE A 38 -3.09 -1.03 -12.02
N ALA A 39 -2.93 -0.52 -10.80
CA ALA A 39 -3.88 -0.77 -9.70
C ALA A 39 -5.30 -0.33 -10.05
N THR A 40 -5.45 0.82 -10.73
CA THR A 40 -6.76 1.31 -11.19
C THR A 40 -7.40 0.36 -12.19
N LYS A 41 -6.62 -0.16 -13.16
CA LYS A 41 -7.12 -1.11 -14.15
C LYS A 41 -7.53 -2.43 -13.49
N LEU A 42 -6.71 -2.95 -12.58
CA LEU A 42 -7.02 -4.18 -11.84
C LEU A 42 -8.30 -4.03 -11.01
N ALA A 43 -8.49 -2.89 -10.33
CA ALA A 43 -9.72 -2.61 -9.58
C ALA A 43 -10.96 -2.57 -10.48
N HIS A 44 -10.86 -2.05 -11.71
CA HIS A 44 -11.97 -2.08 -12.67
C HIS A 44 -12.30 -3.49 -13.15
N ILE A 45 -11.28 -4.31 -13.40
CA ILE A 45 -11.45 -5.71 -13.79
C ILE A 45 -12.15 -6.47 -12.65
N ASP A 46 -11.65 -6.32 -11.43
CA ASP A 46 -12.28 -6.92 -10.26
C ASP A 46 -13.73 -6.48 -10.09
N LYS A 47 -14.04 -5.18 -10.19
CA LYS A 47 -15.42 -4.68 -10.12
C LYS A 47 -16.34 -5.25 -11.21
N LYS A 48 -15.79 -5.55 -12.39
CA LYS A 48 -16.58 -6.09 -13.53
C LYS A 48 -16.87 -7.58 -13.39
N TYR A 49 -15.93 -8.34 -12.83
CA TYR A 49 -15.99 -9.80 -12.83
C TYR A 49 -16.08 -10.42 -11.43
N GLU A 50 -16.13 -9.60 -10.38
CA GLU A 50 -16.24 -10.01 -8.97
C GLU A 50 -15.17 -11.07 -8.61
N ILE A 51 -13.91 -10.78 -8.95
CA ILE A 51 -12.80 -11.74 -8.82
C ILE A 51 -12.42 -11.95 -7.36
N LEU A 52 -12.36 -10.86 -6.59
CA LEU A 52 -12.01 -10.89 -5.18
C LEU A 52 -13.25 -11.18 -4.34
N VAL A 53 -13.06 -12.03 -3.32
CA VAL A 53 -14.11 -12.38 -2.36
C VAL A 53 -14.46 -11.18 -1.46
N LYS A 54 -15.70 -11.16 -0.98
CA LYS A 54 -16.24 -10.14 -0.07
C LYS A 54 -15.35 -9.90 1.16
N GLU A 55 -14.77 -10.96 1.70
CA GLU A 55 -13.95 -10.91 2.92
C GLU A 55 -12.65 -10.13 2.69
N GLN A 56 -12.24 -9.91 1.44
CA GLN A 56 -11.04 -9.14 1.10
C GLN A 56 -11.33 -7.63 1.09
N ALA A 57 -11.66 -7.03 2.24
CA ALA A 57 -12.00 -5.61 2.35
C ALA A 57 -10.81 -4.64 2.13
N GLY A 58 -9.59 -5.09 2.40
CA GLY A 58 -8.40 -4.23 2.39
C GLY A 58 -8.16 -3.53 1.05
N PHE A 59 -7.97 -2.20 1.09
CA PHE A 59 -7.65 -1.35 -0.07
C PHE A 59 -8.70 -1.33 -1.18
N ARG A 60 -9.94 -1.74 -0.89
CA ARG A 60 -11.08 -1.61 -1.80
C ARG A 60 -11.85 -0.32 -1.52
N ASN A 61 -12.46 0.22 -2.56
CA ASN A 61 -13.32 1.39 -2.39
C ASN A 61 -14.57 1.01 -1.59
N PHE A 62 -14.92 1.84 -0.60
CA PHE A 62 -16.10 1.66 0.26
C PHE A 62 -16.07 0.43 1.18
N GLU A 63 -14.90 -0.19 1.36
CA GLU A 63 -14.69 -1.28 2.31
C GLU A 63 -13.72 -0.82 3.41
N GLU A 64 -13.89 -1.35 4.62
CA GLU A 64 -13.04 -1.01 5.76
C GLU A 64 -12.77 -2.22 6.66
N CYS A 65 -11.72 -2.12 7.49
CA CYS A 65 -11.46 -3.14 8.50
C CYS A 65 -12.55 -3.06 9.59
N VAL A 66 -13.17 -4.19 9.90
CA VAL A 66 -14.06 -4.32 11.05
C VAL A 66 -13.22 -4.31 12.33
N ALA A 67 -13.65 -3.54 13.33
CA ALA A 67 -13.00 -3.45 14.64
C ALA A 67 -13.28 -4.67 15.52
#